data_AF-A0A7S2HZ94-F1
#
_entry.id   AF-A0A7S2HZ94-F1
#
_cell.length_a   1.000
_cell.length_b   1.000
_cell.length_c   1.000
_cell.angle_alpha   90.00
_cell.angle_beta   90.00
_cell.angle_gamma   90.00
#
_symmetry.space_group_name_H-M   'P 1'
#
loop_
_entity.id
_entity.type
_entity.pdbx_description
1 polymer ?
#
loop_
_entity_poly.entity_id
_entity_poly.type
_entity_poly.pdbx_seq_one_letter_code
_entity_poly.pdbx_strand_id
1 'polypeptide(L)'
;VVAHVLRDFRPPHEGESDYSRLLTTYVKRIRAHYQGVGDVPTATVGSAIGPTAAPGSALPSWKPAGLPAAQQPEQMAEADLVDAVQAFVQKYPADDRAYNLLVNASPNVQLRVLREFRPHRQGDSDYSALLTTFTKKCIDQEAQGAAVAQHPSAGAASAPLSMAVPQDLATAATTPGLAEFLARYPIDERAYNYFAVSSPEVQQRVLRDFQPKQEGEQSYSKLFTSFLNKCRASVAATGAPVDAAPGAGEPASPL
;
A
#
# COMPACT_ATOMS: atom_id res chain seq x y z
N VAL A 1 -29.51 -13.15 -13.42
CA VAL A 1 -29.04 -11.88 -12.78
C VAL A 1 -28.85 -10.77 -13.80
N VAL A 2 -27.98 -10.91 -14.80
CA VAL A 2 -27.68 -9.84 -15.79
C VAL A 2 -28.92 -9.33 -16.53
N ALA A 3 -29.79 -10.21 -17.03
CA ALA A 3 -31.03 -9.81 -17.71
C ALA A 3 -32.06 -9.10 -16.80
N HIS A 4 -32.00 -9.33 -15.48
CA HIS A 4 -32.85 -8.65 -14.49
C HIS A 4 -32.27 -7.27 -14.17
N VAL A 5 -30.95 -7.19 -14.00
CA VAL A 5 -30.22 -5.93 -13.75
C VAL A 5 -30.48 -4.92 -14.87
N LEU A 6 -30.40 -5.34 -16.14
CA LEU A 6 -30.63 -4.44 -17.27
C LEU A 6 -32.09 -3.98 -17.42
N ARG A 7 -33.05 -4.72 -16.86
CA ARG A 7 -34.48 -4.42 -16.98
C ARG A 7 -34.98 -3.50 -15.86
N ASP A 8 -34.45 -3.67 -14.65
CA ASP A 8 -34.96 -3.01 -13.44
C ASP A 8 -34.05 -1.87 -12.94
N PHE A 9 -32.83 -1.73 -13.47
CA PHE A 9 -31.95 -0.63 -13.10
C PHE A 9 -32.40 0.68 -13.77
N ARG A 10 -33.02 1.56 -12.99
CA ARG A 10 -33.25 2.97 -13.36
C ARG A 10 -32.42 3.89 -12.45
N PRO A 11 -31.44 4.63 -13.01
CA PRO A 11 -30.72 5.64 -12.24
C PRO A 11 -31.71 6.67 -11.68
N PRO A 12 -31.53 7.12 -10.42
CA PRO A 12 -32.45 8.06 -9.78
C PRO A 12 -32.40 9.46 -10.41
N HIS A 13 -31.28 9.84 -11.04
CA HIS A 13 -31.11 11.10 -11.76
C HIS A 13 -30.33 10.88 -13.07
N GLU A 14 -30.79 11.47 -14.16
CA GLU A 14 -30.03 11.54 -15.42
C GLU A 14 -28.98 12.63 -15.31
N GLY A 15 -27.70 12.30 -15.54
CA GLY A 15 -26.57 13.24 -15.49
C GLY A 15 -25.53 12.99 -14.40
N GLU A 16 -25.67 11.93 -13.60
CA GLU A 16 -24.71 11.60 -12.53
C GLU A 16 -23.50 10.82 -13.09
N SER A 17 -22.28 11.33 -12.93
CA SER A 17 -21.07 10.79 -13.56
C SER A 17 -20.70 9.36 -13.09
N ASP A 18 -21.24 8.93 -11.94
CA ASP A 18 -20.80 7.72 -11.22
C ASP A 18 -21.72 6.51 -11.44
N TYR A 19 -22.19 6.30 -12.68
CA TYR A 19 -23.02 5.15 -13.06
C TYR A 19 -22.42 3.79 -12.63
N SER A 20 -21.10 3.66 -12.70
CA SER A 20 -20.38 2.45 -12.29
C SER A 20 -20.59 2.11 -10.82
N ARG A 21 -20.61 3.10 -9.93
CA ARG A 21 -20.77 2.87 -8.48
C ARG A 21 -22.22 2.50 -8.15
N LEU A 22 -23.19 3.13 -8.81
CA LEU A 22 -24.61 2.82 -8.67
C LEU A 22 -24.93 1.41 -9.16
N LEU A 23 -24.41 1.02 -10.32
CA LEU A 23 -24.59 -0.32 -10.89
C LEU A 23 -24.00 -1.38 -9.96
N THR A 24 -22.78 -1.18 -9.48
CA THR A 24 -22.11 -2.13 -8.55
C THR A 24 -22.90 -2.30 -7.25
N THR A 25 -23.43 -1.21 -6.70
CA THR A 25 -24.27 -1.22 -5.49
C THR A 25 -25.58 -1.97 -5.72
N TYR A 26 -26.21 -1.75 -6.87
CA TYR A 26 -27.47 -2.40 -7.25
C TYR A 26 -27.32 -3.91 -7.45
N VAL A 27 -26.24 -4.34 -8.13
CA VAL A 27 -25.91 -5.76 -8.30
C VAL A 27 -25.65 -6.43 -6.94
N LYS A 28 -24.94 -5.75 -6.03
CA LYS A 28 -24.69 -6.24 -4.66
C LYS A 28 -26.00 -6.41 -3.87
N ARG A 29 -26.94 -5.47 -4.01
CA ARG A 29 -28.29 -5.54 -3.39
C ARG A 29 -29.11 -6.71 -3.92
N ILE A 30 -29.14 -6.92 -5.25
CA ILE A 30 -29.85 -8.05 -5.86
C ILE A 30 -29.25 -9.38 -5.38
N ARG A 31 -27.91 -9.51 -5.39
CA ARG A 31 -27.25 -10.74 -4.94
C ARG A 31 -27.57 -11.07 -3.48
N ALA A 32 -27.56 -10.07 -2.59
CA ALA A 32 -27.95 -10.24 -1.20
C ALA A 32 -29.41 -10.70 -1.05
N HIS A 33 -30.32 -10.15 -1.86
CA HIS A 33 -31.73 -10.51 -1.83
C HIS A 33 -32.00 -11.95 -2.30
N TYR A 34 -31.20 -12.49 -3.23
CA TYR A 34 -31.34 -13.89 -3.68
C TYR A 34 -30.61 -14.90 -2.78
N GLN A 35 -29.59 -14.48 -2.03
CA GLN A 35 -28.89 -15.36 -1.08
C GLN A 35 -29.69 -15.63 0.21
N GLY A 36 -30.68 -14.79 0.55
CA GLY A 36 -31.49 -14.92 1.77
C GLY A 36 -32.72 -15.84 1.71
N VAL A 37 -33.02 -16.47 0.56
CA VAL A 37 -34.29 -17.22 0.36
C VAL A 37 -34.10 -18.75 0.40
N GLY A 38 -32.90 -19.25 0.72
CA GLY A 38 -32.56 -20.68 0.59
C GLY A 38 -32.55 -21.55 1.85
N ASP A 39 -32.64 -21.00 3.06
CA ASP A 39 -32.43 -21.79 4.29
C ASP A 39 -33.77 -22.06 5.01
N VAL A 40 -34.36 -23.21 4.71
CA VAL A 40 -35.44 -23.82 5.51
C VAL A 40 -34.80 -24.68 6.61
N PRO A 41 -35.03 -24.38 7.91
CA PRO A 41 -34.40 -25.13 8.99
C PRO A 41 -35.08 -26.51 9.13
N THR A 42 -34.34 -27.57 8.80
CA THR A 42 -34.75 -28.95 9.12
C THR A 42 -34.25 -29.28 10.52
N ALA A 43 -35.17 -29.36 11.47
CA ALA A 43 -34.89 -29.71 12.86
C ALA A 43 -34.47 -31.19 12.97
N THR A 44 -33.23 -31.44 13.37
CA THR A 44 -32.75 -32.78 13.75
C THR A 44 -32.50 -32.81 15.26
N VAL A 45 -33.30 -33.62 15.94
CA VAL A 45 -33.24 -33.94 17.36
C VAL A 45 -32.30 -35.14 17.57
N GLY A 46 -31.48 -35.12 18.63
CA GLY A 46 -31.08 -36.36 19.31
C GLY A 46 -29.62 -36.49 19.76
N SER A 47 -29.41 -36.32 21.07
CA SER A 47 -28.58 -37.12 22.00
C SER A 47 -27.16 -37.58 21.62
N ALA A 48 -26.18 -37.30 22.49
CA ALA A 48 -25.76 -38.19 23.58
C ALA A 48 -24.36 -37.83 24.12
N ILE A 49 -24.16 -38.13 25.40
CA ILE A 49 -23.04 -37.79 26.27
C ILE A 49 -21.91 -38.82 26.12
N GLY A 50 -20.65 -38.39 26.18
CA GLY A 50 -19.50 -39.28 26.40
C GLY A 50 -18.17 -38.53 26.60
N PRO A 51 -17.46 -38.69 27.73
CA PRO A 51 -16.13 -38.13 27.96
C PRO A 51 -15.04 -39.20 27.77
N THR A 52 -13.84 -38.83 27.27
CA THR A 52 -12.54 -39.48 27.60
C THR A 52 -11.34 -38.83 26.91
N ALA A 53 -10.38 -38.43 27.75
CA ALA A 53 -8.91 -38.38 27.66
C ALA A 53 -8.12 -38.00 26.38
N ALA A 54 -7.19 -37.05 26.63
CA ALA A 54 -5.90 -36.65 26.03
C ALA A 54 -4.99 -37.74 25.41
N PRO A 55 -3.73 -37.46 24.99
CA PRO A 55 -3.09 -36.28 24.35
C PRO A 55 -2.38 -36.67 23.02
N GLY A 56 -2.02 -35.69 22.17
CA GLY A 56 -1.10 -35.98 21.04
C GLY A 56 -1.10 -34.94 19.93
N SER A 57 -0.54 -33.76 20.20
CA SER A 57 -0.25 -32.76 19.17
C SER A 57 0.94 -33.21 18.30
N ALA A 58 0.68 -34.10 17.34
CA ALA A 58 1.56 -34.32 16.21
C ALA A 58 1.23 -33.28 15.13
N LEU A 59 2.06 -32.25 15.03
CA LEU A 59 2.02 -31.30 13.91
C LEU A 59 2.27 -32.08 12.60
N PRO A 60 1.43 -31.93 11.57
CA PRO A 60 1.72 -32.51 10.26
C PRO A 60 2.98 -31.83 9.68
N SER A 61 4.09 -32.57 9.69
CA SER A 61 5.32 -32.24 8.98
C SER A 61 5.08 -32.41 7.49
N TRP A 62 4.67 -31.34 6.83
CA TRP A 62 4.56 -31.26 5.38
C TRP A 62 5.96 -31.08 4.80
N LYS A 63 6.60 -32.20 4.47
CA LYS A 63 7.79 -32.21 3.61
C LYS A 63 7.34 -31.82 2.20
N PRO A 64 7.85 -30.74 1.59
CA PRO A 64 7.66 -30.54 0.16
C PRO A 64 8.43 -31.64 -0.57
N ALA A 65 7.70 -32.62 -1.10
CA ALA A 65 8.23 -33.60 -2.04
C ALA A 65 8.76 -32.85 -3.28
N GLY A 66 9.84 -33.39 -3.84
CA GLY A 66 10.72 -32.77 -4.84
C GLY A 66 10.01 -31.93 -5.91
N LEU A 67 10.52 -30.70 -6.04
CA LEU A 67 10.17 -29.77 -7.11
C LEU A 67 10.69 -30.31 -8.46
N PRO A 68 9.82 -30.59 -9.45
CA PRO A 68 10.25 -30.62 -10.84
C PRO A 68 10.71 -29.21 -11.25
N ALA A 69 11.78 -29.16 -12.04
CA ALA A 69 12.42 -27.94 -12.51
C ALA A 69 11.44 -27.05 -13.30
N ALA A 70 11.35 -25.78 -12.86
CA ALA A 70 11.08 -24.57 -13.63
C ALA A 70 10.20 -24.72 -14.90
N GLN A 71 8.90 -24.98 -14.72
CA GLN A 71 7.90 -24.46 -15.64
C GLN A 71 7.64 -23.00 -15.23
N GLN A 72 7.98 -22.07 -16.12
CA GLN A 72 7.76 -20.64 -15.92
C GLN A 72 6.28 -20.37 -15.58
N PRO A 73 5.96 -19.72 -14.45
CA PRO A 73 4.59 -19.47 -14.00
C PRO A 73 3.88 -18.34 -14.80
N GLU A 74 4.38 -17.96 -15.97
CA GLU A 74 3.97 -16.72 -16.65
C GLU A 74 2.66 -16.83 -17.44
N GLN A 75 1.98 -17.98 -17.41
CA GLN A 75 0.71 -18.17 -18.13
C GLN A 75 -0.34 -18.93 -17.32
N MET A 76 -0.48 -18.65 -16.02
CA MET A 76 -1.82 -18.84 -15.44
C MET A 76 -2.75 -17.86 -16.15
N ALA A 77 -3.80 -18.38 -16.79
CA ALA A 77 -4.77 -17.53 -17.47
C ALA A 77 -5.35 -16.55 -16.45
N GLU A 78 -5.51 -15.29 -16.83
CA GLU A 78 -6.06 -14.24 -15.96
C GLU A 78 -7.39 -14.67 -15.32
N ALA A 79 -8.19 -15.47 -16.04
CA ALA A 79 -9.42 -16.09 -15.54
C ALA A 79 -9.20 -17.00 -14.32
N ASP A 80 -8.18 -17.87 -14.35
CA ASP A 80 -7.85 -18.76 -13.23
C ASP A 80 -7.40 -17.96 -12.00
N LEU A 81 -6.76 -16.81 -12.22
CA LEU A 81 -6.33 -15.93 -11.13
C LEU A 81 -7.54 -15.31 -10.42
N VAL A 82 -8.54 -14.85 -11.17
CA VAL A 82 -9.78 -14.29 -10.57
C VAL A 82 -10.49 -15.34 -9.72
N ASP A 83 -10.65 -16.56 -10.23
CA ASP A 83 -11.27 -17.66 -9.49
C ASP A 83 -10.46 -18.05 -8.25
N ALA A 84 -9.12 -18.07 -8.35
CA ALA A 84 -8.24 -18.32 -7.22
C ALA A 84 -8.34 -17.25 -6.13
N VAL A 85 -8.41 -15.97 -6.50
CA VAL A 85 -8.63 -14.86 -5.57
C VAL A 85 -10.00 -14.98 -4.90
N GLN A 86 -11.04 -15.36 -5.64
CA GLN A 86 -12.37 -15.55 -5.08
C GLN A 86 -12.43 -16.71 -4.08
N ALA A 87 -11.82 -17.86 -4.41
CA ALA A 87 -11.72 -19.01 -3.51
C ALA A 87 -10.89 -18.66 -2.25
N PHE A 88 -9.85 -17.85 -2.41
CA PHE A 88 -9.03 -17.38 -1.30
C PHE A 88 -9.80 -16.50 -0.32
N VAL A 89 -10.64 -15.57 -0.81
CA VAL A 89 -11.45 -14.67 0.04
C VAL A 89 -12.58 -15.42 0.74
N GLN A 90 -13.12 -16.47 0.12
CA GLN A 90 -14.08 -17.37 0.80
C GLN A 90 -13.41 -18.11 1.97
N LYS A 91 -12.15 -18.51 1.80
CA LYS A 91 -11.37 -19.18 2.85
C LYS A 91 -10.93 -18.25 3.97
N TYR A 92 -10.59 -17.01 3.62
CA TYR A 92 -10.12 -15.98 4.54
C TYR A 92 -11.02 -14.74 4.40
N PRO A 93 -12.14 -14.69 5.14
CA PRO A 93 -13.08 -13.59 5.03
C PRO A 93 -12.38 -12.28 5.37
N ALA A 94 -12.29 -11.39 4.38
CA ALA A 94 -11.70 -10.08 4.48
C ALA A 94 -12.73 -9.01 4.07
N ASP A 95 -12.51 -7.78 4.51
CA ASP A 95 -13.37 -6.65 4.16
C ASP A 95 -13.23 -6.26 2.68
N ASP A 96 -14.19 -5.48 2.19
CA ASP A 96 -14.19 -4.99 0.81
C ASP A 96 -12.90 -4.21 0.49
N ARG A 97 -12.31 -3.53 1.48
CA ARG A 97 -11.10 -2.72 1.29
C ARG A 97 -9.87 -3.58 1.01
N ALA A 98 -9.63 -4.63 1.81
CA ALA A 98 -8.50 -5.54 1.62
C ALA A 98 -8.66 -6.33 0.31
N TYR A 99 -9.89 -6.75 -0.01
CA TYR A 99 -10.21 -7.40 -1.28
C TYR A 99 -9.88 -6.50 -2.48
N ASN A 100 -10.38 -5.27 -2.48
CA ASN A 100 -10.12 -4.31 -3.55
C ASN A 100 -8.62 -4.03 -3.72
N LEU A 101 -7.85 -3.98 -2.62
CA LEU A 101 -6.40 -3.82 -2.70
C LEU A 101 -5.72 -5.01 -3.38
N LEU A 102 -6.16 -6.23 -3.09
CA LEU A 102 -5.59 -7.44 -3.69
C LEU A 102 -5.92 -7.53 -5.19
N VAL A 103 -7.18 -7.32 -5.58
CA VAL A 103 -7.62 -7.40 -6.99
C VAL A 103 -6.98 -6.32 -7.86
N ASN A 104 -6.74 -5.13 -7.31
CA ASN A 104 -6.07 -4.04 -8.05
C ASN A 104 -4.53 -4.15 -8.03
N ALA A 105 -3.94 -5.11 -7.30
CA ALA A 105 -2.51 -5.33 -7.32
C ALA A 105 -2.08 -6.00 -8.64
N SER A 106 -0.81 -5.86 -9.01
CA SER A 106 -0.23 -6.56 -10.17
C SER A 106 -0.43 -8.09 -10.07
N PRO A 107 -0.54 -8.83 -11.19
CA PRO A 107 -0.69 -10.29 -11.18
C PRO A 107 0.40 -11.02 -10.39
N ASN A 108 1.65 -10.53 -10.44
CA ASN A 108 2.78 -11.08 -9.69
C ASN A 108 2.57 -10.97 -8.17
N VAL A 109 2.19 -9.79 -7.68
CA VAL A 109 1.77 -9.60 -6.28
C VAL A 109 0.62 -10.53 -5.91
N GLN A 110 -0.44 -10.64 -6.73
CA GLN A 110 -1.59 -11.49 -6.43
C GLN A 110 -1.18 -12.96 -6.25
N LEU A 111 -0.43 -13.52 -7.21
CA LEU A 111 0.10 -14.89 -7.13
C LEU A 111 0.96 -15.11 -5.89
N ARG A 112 1.79 -14.13 -5.56
CA ARG A 112 2.65 -14.19 -4.38
C ARG A 112 1.83 -14.22 -3.09
N VAL A 113 0.81 -13.37 -2.99
CA VAL A 113 -0.12 -13.36 -1.86
C VAL A 113 -0.82 -14.71 -1.74
N LEU A 114 -1.39 -15.24 -2.83
CA LEU A 114 -2.08 -16.53 -2.84
C LEU A 114 -1.17 -17.69 -2.39
N ARG A 115 0.12 -17.65 -2.74
CA ARG A 115 1.10 -18.71 -2.42
C ARG A 115 1.66 -18.59 -1.01
N GLU A 116 2.03 -17.39 -0.59
CA GLU A 116 2.85 -17.14 0.60
C GLU A 116 2.03 -16.69 1.81
N PHE A 117 0.78 -16.25 1.63
CA PHE A 117 -0.05 -15.80 2.75
C PHE A 117 -0.44 -16.97 3.65
N ARG A 118 0.11 -16.99 4.86
CA ARG A 118 -0.17 -17.96 5.92
C ARG A 118 -0.47 -17.22 7.22
N PRO A 119 -1.75 -16.98 7.57
CA PRO A 119 -2.09 -16.34 8.83
C PRO A 119 -1.65 -17.23 10.00
N HIS A 120 -1.09 -16.62 11.03
CA HIS A 120 -0.48 -17.31 12.18
C HIS A 120 -1.50 -18.12 12.99
N ARG A 121 -2.78 -17.71 12.97
CA ARG A 121 -3.89 -18.40 13.62
C ARG A 121 -5.05 -18.51 12.63
N GLN A 122 -5.58 -19.73 12.49
CA GLN A 122 -6.85 -19.94 11.77
C GLN A 122 -8.00 -19.64 12.73
N GLY A 123 -8.99 -18.89 12.25
CA GLY A 123 -10.17 -18.44 12.99
C GLY A 123 -10.06 -17.01 13.53
N ASP A 124 -9.03 -16.26 13.18
CA ASP A 124 -8.90 -14.86 13.59
C ASP A 124 -9.90 -13.96 12.84
N SER A 125 -10.43 -12.91 13.47
CA SER A 125 -11.34 -11.95 12.82
C SER A 125 -10.59 -10.97 11.92
N ASP A 126 -9.27 -10.84 12.12
CA ASP A 126 -8.48 -9.73 11.59
C ASP A 126 -7.74 -10.06 10.28
N TYR A 127 -8.28 -10.97 9.46
CA TYR A 127 -7.69 -11.32 8.17
C TYR A 127 -7.53 -10.09 7.25
N SER A 128 -8.46 -9.14 7.30
CA SER A 128 -8.40 -7.89 6.52
C SER A 128 -7.11 -7.11 6.75
N ALA A 129 -6.70 -6.95 8.01
CA ALA A 129 -5.50 -6.20 8.38
C ALA A 129 -4.22 -6.97 8.00
N LEU A 130 -4.20 -8.28 8.24
CA LEU A 130 -3.09 -9.15 7.86
C LEU A 130 -2.90 -9.18 6.34
N LEU A 131 -3.98 -9.38 5.59
CA LEU A 131 -3.96 -9.41 4.12
C LEU A 131 -3.51 -8.06 3.56
N THR A 132 -4.07 -6.96 4.04
CA THR A 132 -3.68 -5.60 3.61
C THR A 132 -2.18 -5.35 3.83
N THR A 133 -1.67 -5.71 5.00
CA THR A 133 -0.25 -5.51 5.35
C THR A 133 0.65 -6.37 4.48
N PHE A 134 0.26 -7.63 4.24
CA PHE A 134 1.03 -8.56 3.42
C PHE A 134 1.04 -8.14 1.94
N THR A 135 -0.11 -7.78 1.37
CA THR A 135 -0.22 -7.28 -0.01
C THR A 135 0.62 -6.02 -0.21
N LYS A 136 0.56 -5.05 0.72
CA LYS A 136 1.42 -3.85 0.68
C LYS A 136 2.91 -4.20 0.69
N LYS A 137 3.32 -5.16 1.52
CA LYS A 137 4.71 -5.63 1.57
C LYS A 137 5.14 -6.25 0.24
N CYS A 138 4.28 -7.03 -0.40
CA CYS A 138 4.57 -7.60 -1.73
C CYS A 138 4.69 -6.51 -2.81
N ILE A 139 3.81 -5.50 -2.81
CA ILE A 139 3.91 -4.34 -3.72
C ILE A 139 5.23 -3.60 -3.51
N ASP A 140 5.58 -3.34 -2.25
CA ASP A 140 6.81 -2.64 -1.90
C ASP A 140 8.06 -3.40 -2.36
N GLN A 141 8.05 -4.72 -2.21
CA GLN A 141 9.14 -5.59 -2.65
C GLN A 141 9.24 -5.69 -4.17
N GLU A 142 8.11 -5.71 -4.89
CA GLU A 142 8.11 -5.68 -6.35
C GLU A 142 8.69 -4.36 -6.88
N ALA A 143 8.30 -3.24 -6.28
CA ALA A 143 8.86 -1.92 -6.62
C ALA A 143 10.38 -1.86 -6.38
N GLN A 144 10.88 -2.49 -5.30
CA GLN A 144 12.32 -2.59 -5.03
C GLN A 144 13.04 -3.54 -6.00
N GLY A 145 12.41 -4.68 -6.34
CA GLY A 145 13.00 -5.69 -7.23
C GLY A 145 13.09 -5.25 -8.69
N ALA A 146 12.12 -4.46 -9.14
CA ALA A 146 12.12 -3.90 -10.50
C ALA A 146 13.29 -2.94 -10.74
N ALA A 147 13.75 -2.22 -9.71
CA ALA A 147 14.87 -1.28 -9.82
C ALA A 147 16.23 -1.98 -10.01
N VAL A 148 16.40 -3.21 -9.50
CA VAL A 148 17.68 -3.93 -9.57
C VAL A 148 17.84 -4.70 -10.89
N ALA A 149 16.73 -5.05 -11.57
CA ALA A 149 16.77 -5.79 -12.83
C ALA A 149 17.09 -4.92 -14.07
N GLN A 150 17.23 -3.61 -13.92
CA GLN A 150 17.56 -2.67 -15.01
C GLN A 150 19.03 -2.22 -15.04
N HIS A 151 19.97 -3.03 -14.54
CA HIS A 151 21.39 -2.85 -14.84
C HIS A 151 21.80 -3.72 -16.05
N PRO A 152 21.65 -3.25 -17.30
CA PRO A 152 22.27 -3.92 -18.44
C PRO A 152 23.79 -3.73 -18.31
N SER A 153 24.49 -4.82 -18.05
CA SER A 153 25.94 -4.86 -18.17
C SER A 153 26.31 -4.72 -19.65
N ALA A 154 26.87 -3.54 -19.98
CA ALA A 154 27.85 -3.25 -21.01
C ALA A 154 27.67 -3.87 -22.41
N GLY A 155 27.28 -3.03 -23.37
CA GLY A 155 27.64 -3.22 -24.77
C GLY A 155 26.90 -2.33 -25.76
N ALA A 156 27.52 -1.20 -26.11
CA ALA A 156 27.50 -0.55 -27.44
C ALA A 156 27.13 0.96 -27.44
N ALA A 157 28.19 1.75 -27.56
CA ALA A 157 28.36 2.91 -28.45
C ALA A 157 27.23 3.95 -28.60
N SER A 158 27.48 5.10 -27.96
CA SER A 158 27.49 6.46 -28.54
C SER A 158 26.42 6.86 -29.58
N ALA A 159 25.44 7.63 -29.13
CA ALA A 159 24.88 8.74 -29.93
C ALA A 159 24.37 9.87 -28.99
N PRO A 160 24.81 11.13 -29.16
CA PRO A 160 24.35 12.25 -28.35
C PRO A 160 23.13 12.91 -29.01
N LEU A 161 21.94 12.73 -28.44
CA LEU A 161 20.79 13.58 -28.75
C LEU A 161 20.22 14.16 -27.46
N SER A 162 20.31 15.48 -27.39
CA SER A 162 19.75 16.35 -26.37
C SER A 162 18.27 16.06 -26.15
N MET A 163 17.93 15.54 -24.98
CA MET A 163 16.58 15.58 -24.42
C MET A 163 16.63 16.52 -23.23
N ALA A 164 15.92 17.64 -23.34
CA ALA A 164 15.74 18.61 -22.28
C ALA A 164 15.10 17.92 -21.07
N VAL A 165 15.91 17.72 -20.03
CA VAL A 165 15.47 17.19 -18.75
C VAL A 165 14.63 18.26 -18.06
N PRO A 166 13.38 17.96 -17.65
CA PRO A 166 12.58 18.90 -16.85
C PRO A 166 13.36 19.28 -15.59
N GLN A 167 13.68 20.57 -15.48
CA GLN A 167 14.65 21.13 -14.53
C GLN A 167 14.27 21.04 -13.04
N ASP A 168 13.09 20.51 -12.71
CA ASP A 168 12.56 20.59 -11.34
C ASP A 168 13.25 19.62 -10.36
N LEU A 169 13.79 18.48 -10.84
CA LEU A 169 14.56 17.54 -10.00
C LEU A 169 16.05 17.89 -9.86
N ALA A 170 16.60 18.80 -10.68
CA ALA A 170 18.01 19.19 -10.60
C ALA A 170 18.31 20.07 -9.38
N THR A 171 17.29 20.68 -8.78
CA THR A 171 17.43 21.64 -7.68
C THR A 171 17.93 20.99 -6.37
N ALA A 172 17.61 19.71 -6.13
CA ALA A 172 18.06 19.02 -4.91
C ALA A 172 19.56 18.69 -4.91
N ALA A 173 20.17 18.54 -6.10
CA ALA A 173 21.56 18.12 -6.25
C ALA A 173 22.59 19.20 -5.87
N THR A 174 22.16 20.45 -5.63
CA THR A 174 23.07 21.57 -5.33
C THR A 174 22.88 22.14 -3.94
N THR A 175 22.40 21.35 -2.97
CA THR A 175 22.42 21.81 -1.58
C THR A 175 23.84 21.65 -1.02
N PRO A 176 24.57 22.76 -0.74
CA PRO A 176 25.94 22.67 -0.25
C PRO A 176 25.96 21.94 1.11
N GLY A 177 26.91 21.03 1.28
CA GLY A 177 27.05 20.21 2.50
C GLY A 177 26.25 18.91 2.51
N LEU A 178 25.37 18.65 1.53
CA LEU A 178 24.61 17.40 1.48
C LEU A 178 25.52 16.16 1.33
N ALA A 179 26.56 16.25 0.49
CA ALA A 179 27.49 15.15 0.29
C ALA A 179 28.26 14.79 1.58
N GLU A 180 28.70 15.79 2.34
CA GLU A 180 29.36 15.59 3.64
C GLU A 180 28.39 15.03 4.68
N PHE A 181 27.15 15.51 4.69
CA PHE A 181 26.09 15.00 5.56
C PHE A 181 25.80 13.51 5.30
N LEU A 182 25.66 13.11 4.03
CA LEU A 182 25.39 11.71 3.65
C LEU A 182 26.60 10.80 3.90
N ALA A 183 27.83 11.32 3.82
CA ALA A 183 29.02 10.58 4.21
C ALA A 183 29.06 10.29 5.72
N ARG A 184 28.55 11.22 6.55
CA ARG A 184 28.50 11.07 8.01
C ARG A 184 27.31 10.23 8.49
N TYR A 185 26.17 10.39 7.83
CA TYR A 185 24.91 9.72 8.18
C TYR A 185 24.39 8.94 6.97
N PRO A 186 24.82 7.68 6.79
CA PRO A 186 24.35 6.86 5.68
C PRO A 186 22.85 6.59 5.85
N ILE A 187 22.07 7.12 4.91
CA ILE A 187 20.62 6.89 4.79
C ILE A 187 20.34 6.07 3.53
N ASP A 188 19.24 5.33 3.55
CA ASP A 188 18.72 4.61 2.39
C ASP A 188 18.20 5.55 1.31
N GLU A 189 18.12 5.01 0.09
CA GLU A 189 17.68 5.73 -1.10
C GLU A 189 16.27 6.31 -0.95
N ARG A 190 15.38 5.63 -0.21
CA ARG A 190 14.02 6.13 0.03
C ARG A 190 14.00 7.39 0.87
N ALA A 191 14.75 7.42 1.97
CA ALA A 191 14.88 8.61 2.80
C ALA A 191 15.51 9.77 2.01
N TYR A 192 16.51 9.47 1.18
CA TYR A 192 17.12 10.44 0.28
C TYR A 192 16.11 11.02 -0.73
N ASN A 193 15.38 10.17 -1.45
CA ASN A 193 14.35 10.60 -2.41
C ASN A 193 13.27 11.47 -1.73
N TYR A 194 12.88 11.09 -0.50
CA TYR A 194 11.91 11.85 0.28
C TYR A 194 12.43 13.24 0.71
N PHE A 195 13.73 13.35 1.00
CA PHE A 195 14.40 14.62 1.25
C PHE A 195 14.52 15.47 -0.02
N ALA A 196 14.91 14.87 -1.14
CA ALA A 196 15.09 15.57 -2.42
C ALA A 196 13.81 16.26 -2.91
N VAL A 197 12.63 15.67 -2.67
CA VAL A 197 11.32 16.26 -3.01
C VAL A 197 10.76 17.22 -1.95
N SER A 198 11.45 17.42 -0.82
CA SER A 198 11.01 18.35 0.23
C SER A 198 11.35 19.81 -0.13
N SER A 199 10.63 20.78 0.44
CA SER A 199 10.88 22.21 0.15
C SER A 199 12.31 22.63 0.58
N PRO A 200 12.94 23.60 -0.11
CA PRO A 200 14.32 24.01 0.19
C PRO A 200 14.49 24.49 1.63
N GLU A 201 13.48 25.14 2.21
CA GLU A 201 13.48 25.59 3.62
C GLU A 201 13.55 24.41 4.59
N VAL A 202 12.81 23.34 4.30
CA VAL A 202 12.84 22.10 5.09
C VAL A 202 14.19 21.42 4.94
N GLN A 203 14.73 21.34 3.73
CA GLN A 203 16.05 20.73 3.46
C GLN A 203 17.15 21.44 4.25
N GLN A 204 17.22 22.77 4.19
CA GLN A 204 18.19 23.59 4.94
C GLN A 204 18.04 23.39 6.45
N ARG A 205 16.80 23.38 6.96
CA ARG A 205 16.55 23.17 8.39
C ARG A 205 17.02 21.79 8.85
N VAL A 206 16.81 20.76 8.04
CA VAL A 206 17.29 19.41 8.35
C VAL A 206 18.82 19.36 8.37
N LEU A 207 19.49 19.91 7.36
CA LEU A 207 20.96 19.92 7.32
C LEU A 207 21.58 20.70 8.50
N ARG A 208 20.88 21.74 9.00
CA ARG A 208 21.35 22.55 10.14
C ARG A 208 21.06 21.92 11.50
N ASP A 209 19.85 21.40 11.69
CA ASP A 209 19.33 21.04 13.01
C ASP A 209 19.36 19.53 13.29
N PHE A 210 19.61 18.68 12.29
CA PHE A 210 19.64 17.24 12.48
C PHE A 210 20.92 16.80 13.20
N GLN A 211 20.77 16.47 14.49
CA GLN A 211 21.83 15.88 15.32
C GLN A 211 21.26 14.63 16.00
N PRO A 212 21.57 13.42 15.50
CA PRO A 212 21.13 12.19 16.14
C PRO A 212 21.78 12.08 17.54
N LYS A 213 21.01 11.57 18.51
CA LYS A 213 21.44 11.50 19.92
C LYS A 213 22.60 10.52 20.14
N GLN A 214 22.72 9.51 19.29
CA GLN A 214 23.80 8.52 19.33
C GLN A 214 24.35 8.34 17.91
N GLU A 215 25.65 8.60 17.75
CA GLU A 215 26.36 8.25 16.52
C GLU A 215 26.70 6.75 16.53
N GLY A 216 26.31 6.03 15.49
CA GLY A 216 26.54 4.60 15.29
C GLY A 216 25.26 3.74 15.17
N GLU A 217 24.07 4.34 15.23
CA GLU A 217 22.82 3.58 15.12
C GLU A 217 22.57 3.06 13.69
N GLN A 218 22.14 1.80 13.55
CA GLN A 218 21.84 1.18 12.24
C GLN A 218 20.60 1.77 11.53
N SER A 219 19.89 2.72 12.14
CA SER A 219 18.57 3.19 11.67
C SER A 219 18.50 4.69 11.40
N TYR A 220 19.58 5.29 10.88
CA TYR A 220 19.59 6.71 10.50
C TYR A 220 18.43 7.11 9.60
N SER A 221 18.07 6.29 8.61
CA SER A 221 16.93 6.52 7.72
C SER A 221 15.61 6.83 8.46
N LYS A 222 15.31 6.10 9.53
CA LYS A 222 14.06 6.27 10.29
C LYS A 222 14.10 7.55 11.14
N LEU A 223 15.24 7.81 11.79
CA LEU A 223 15.43 9.04 12.56
C LEU A 223 15.36 10.27 11.67
N PHE A 224 16.03 10.20 10.52
CA PHE A 224 16.08 11.26 9.52
C PHE A 224 14.71 11.56 8.93
N THR A 225 13.98 10.55 8.44
CA THR A 225 12.62 10.74 7.91
C THR A 225 11.63 11.28 8.95
N SER A 226 11.71 10.81 10.20
CA SER A 226 10.92 11.34 11.31
C SER A 226 11.22 12.82 11.58
N PHE A 227 12.50 13.20 11.60
CA PHE A 227 12.90 14.59 11.79
C PHE A 227 12.48 15.48 10.62
N LEU A 228 12.63 15.00 9.39
CA LEU A 228 12.17 15.68 8.18
C LEU A 228 10.66 15.97 8.22
N ASN A 229 9.85 14.99 8.65
CA ASN A 229 8.41 15.17 8.84
C ASN A 229 8.10 16.26 9.89
N LYS A 230 8.86 16.29 11.00
CA LYS A 230 8.74 17.33 12.01
C LYS A 230 9.09 18.72 11.46
N CYS A 231 10.13 18.83 10.64
CA CYS A 231 10.51 20.08 9.98
C CYS A 231 9.42 20.55 9.02
N ARG A 232 8.84 19.66 8.20
CA ARG A 232 7.72 19.98 7.30
C ARG A 232 6.50 20.51 8.05
N ALA A 233 6.10 19.82 9.13
CA ALA A 233 5.00 20.27 9.97
C ALA A 233 5.28 21.64 10.62
N SER A 234 6.53 21.89 11.02
CA SER A 234 6.93 23.17 11.61
C SER A 234 6.90 24.31 10.58
N VAL A 235 7.40 24.08 9.36
CA VAL A 235 7.36 25.09 8.28
C VAL A 235 5.92 25.37 7.86
N ALA A 236 5.06 24.36 7.78
CA ALA A 236 3.63 24.57 7.51
C ALA A 236 2.94 25.40 8.62
N ALA A 237 3.32 25.19 9.89
CA ALA A 237 2.80 25.97 11.00
C ALA A 237 3.31 27.41 11.02
N THR A 238 4.58 27.64 10.63
CA THR A 238 5.18 28.99 10.58
C THR A 238 4.77 29.77 9.33
N GLY A 239 4.56 29.08 8.21
CA GLY A 239 4.15 29.66 6.93
C GLY A 239 2.64 29.92 6.82
N ALA A 240 1.86 29.63 7.87
CA ALA A 240 0.50 30.15 7.95
C ALA A 240 0.60 31.69 7.91
N PRO A 241 0.06 32.35 6.87
CA PRO A 241 0.14 33.79 6.76
C PRO A 241 -0.48 34.36 8.03
N VAL A 242 0.35 35.01 8.84
CA VAL A 242 -0.09 35.94 9.88
C VAL A 242 -0.84 37.02 9.11
N ASP A 243 -2.14 36.76 8.96
CA ASP A 243 -3.10 37.61 8.28
C ASP A 243 -2.89 39.02 8.81
N ALA A 244 -2.65 39.91 7.85
CA ALA A 244 -2.27 41.28 8.05
C ALA A 244 -3.16 41.93 9.12
N ALA A 245 -2.60 42.16 10.30
CA ALA A 245 -3.22 43.04 11.28
C ALA A 245 -3.36 44.43 10.61
N PRO A 246 -4.60 44.93 10.43
CA PRO A 246 -4.82 46.20 9.77
C PRO A 246 -4.41 47.34 10.71
N GLY A 247 -3.58 48.24 10.19
CA GLY A 247 -3.57 49.66 10.54
C GLY A 247 -3.42 50.00 12.03
N ALA A 248 -2.17 50.09 12.48
CA ALA A 248 -1.84 50.98 13.59
C ALA A 248 -2.25 52.41 13.20
N GLY A 249 -3.21 52.95 13.96
CA GLY A 249 -3.65 54.34 13.86
C GLY A 249 -2.48 55.31 14.05
N GLU A 250 -2.38 56.20 13.09
CA GLU A 250 -1.55 57.40 13.08
C GLU A 250 -1.97 58.33 14.24
N PRO A 251 -1.08 58.63 15.22
CA PRO A 251 -1.39 59.61 16.26
C PRO A 251 -1.24 61.03 15.70
N ALA A 252 -2.38 61.70 15.51
CA ALA A 252 -2.45 63.11 15.16
C ALA A 252 -1.72 63.99 16.19
N SER A 253 -0.82 64.83 15.70
CA SER A 253 -0.12 65.85 16.49
C SER A 253 -1.05 67.04 16.79
N PRO A 254 -1.14 67.51 18.04
CA PRO A 254 -1.82 68.76 18.36
C PRO A 254 -0.89 69.95 18.07
N LEU A 255 -1.46 70.99 17.45
CA LEU A 255 -0.91 72.34 17.30
C LEU A 255 -1.17 73.17 18.55
#